data_AF-A0A2V7ASR2-F1
#
_entry.id   AF-A0A2V7ASR2-F1
#
_cell.length_a   1.000
_cell.length_b   1.000
_cell.length_c   1.000
_cell.angle_alpha   90.00
_cell.angle_beta   90.00
_cell.angle_gamma   90.00
#
_symmetry.space_group_name_H-M   'P 1'
#
loop_
_entity.id
_entity.type
_entity.pdbx_description
1 polymer ?
#
loop_
_entity_poly.entity_id
_entity_poly.type
_entity_poly.pdbx_seq_one_letter_code
_entity_poly.pdbx_strand_id
1 'polypeptide(L)'
;MEPDTTKIWTRSEVRVSFGKIIVESLGVDEAAVTDDASLIADLGAESLDFLDLSFKCQQAFGVDLPVRLVQERRIDWRDLSVLAKVLQDRYGIAVASEELRTVAPATVAAVLEHLAAKHGARRAPGDEQEVVRALAERMLADLEGTPLDLADLTVERFASYLNQDLHAPAAIEAVMSRFTVRAVTEYTVRRLAAASRLAPGA
;
A
#
# COMPACT_ATOMS: atom_id res chain seq x y z
N MET A 1 -21.42 19.06 -7.68
CA MET A 1 -21.70 19.72 -6.39
C MET A 1 -20.34 19.96 -5.76
N GLU A 2 -19.99 21.20 -5.44
CA GLU A 2 -18.71 21.48 -4.76
C GLU A 2 -18.78 20.95 -3.31
N PRO A 3 -17.71 20.34 -2.78
CA PRO A 3 -17.70 19.86 -1.40
C PRO A 3 -17.95 21.02 -0.44
N ASP A 4 -18.84 20.82 0.54
CA ASP A 4 -19.00 21.78 1.64
C ASP A 4 -17.74 21.73 2.52
N THR A 5 -16.79 22.60 2.18
CA THR A 5 -15.52 22.74 2.90
C THR A 5 -15.67 23.41 4.26
N THR A 6 -16.86 23.90 4.60
CA THR A 6 -17.13 24.58 5.88
C THR A 6 -17.75 23.66 6.93
N LYS A 7 -18.31 22.51 6.52
CA LYS A 7 -18.82 21.52 7.46
C LYS A 7 -17.72 21.00 8.39
N ILE A 8 -18.00 21.03 9.69
CA ILE A 8 -17.27 20.32 10.74
C ILE A 8 -17.91 18.94 10.91
N TRP A 9 -17.08 17.89 10.85
CA TRP A 9 -17.52 16.50 10.93
C TRP A 9 -17.25 15.88 12.29
N THR A 10 -18.12 14.99 12.74
CA THR A 10 -17.81 14.02 13.80
C THR A 10 -17.29 12.71 13.20
N ARG A 11 -16.53 11.92 13.98
CA ARG A 11 -16.06 10.58 13.54
C ARG A 11 -17.23 9.68 13.10
N SER A 12 -18.31 9.67 13.88
CA SER A 12 -19.51 8.89 13.58
C SER A 12 -20.17 9.31 12.28
N GLU A 13 -20.27 10.61 11.99
CA GLU A 13 -20.77 11.09 10.69
C GLU A 13 -19.88 10.66 9.53
N VAL A 14 -18.55 10.73 9.69
CA VAL A 14 -17.61 10.27 8.64
C VAL A 14 -17.85 8.79 8.35
N ARG A 15 -17.93 7.93 9.39
CA ARG A 15 -18.21 6.50 9.22
C ARG A 15 -19.53 6.26 8.48
N VAL A 16 -20.60 6.93 8.91
CA VAL A 16 -21.94 6.74 8.32
C VAL A 16 -21.96 7.21 6.86
N SER A 17 -21.40 8.38 6.58
CA SER A 17 -21.32 8.90 5.21
C SER A 17 -20.43 8.03 4.32
N PHE A 18 -19.29 7.55 4.82
CA PHE A 18 -18.42 6.67 4.06
C PHE A 18 -19.05 5.29 3.81
N GLY A 19 -19.81 4.76 4.78
CA GLY A 19 -20.58 3.52 4.59
C GLY A 19 -21.61 3.64 3.46
N LYS A 20 -22.30 4.78 3.37
CA LYS A 20 -23.24 5.06 2.25
C LYS A 20 -22.52 5.14 0.91
N ILE A 21 -21.37 5.80 0.87
CA ILE A 21 -20.53 5.88 -0.33
C ILE A 21 -20.14 4.47 -0.80
N ILE A 22 -19.74 3.57 0.11
CA ILE A 22 -19.44 2.17 -0.20
C ILE A 22 -20.66 1.45 -0.80
N VAL A 23 -21.82 1.50 -0.14
CA VAL A 23 -23.06 0.85 -0.63
C VAL A 23 -23.41 1.33 -2.03
N GLU A 24 -23.34 2.63 -2.28
CA GLU A 24 -23.67 3.22 -3.57
C GLU A 24 -22.64 2.92 -4.67
N SER A 25 -21.36 2.88 -4.32
CA SER A 25 -20.27 2.65 -5.31
C SER A 25 -20.13 1.17 -5.66
N LEU A 26 -20.25 0.29 -4.67
CA LEU A 26 -19.99 -1.14 -4.83
C LEU A 26 -21.28 -1.97 -5.00
N GLY A 27 -22.46 -1.39 -4.77
CA GLY A 27 -23.73 -2.11 -4.88
C GLY A 27 -23.89 -3.24 -3.85
N VAL A 28 -23.21 -3.14 -2.71
CA VAL A 28 -23.22 -4.14 -1.63
C VAL A 28 -24.31 -3.84 -0.60
N ASP A 29 -24.69 -4.86 0.18
CA ASP A 29 -25.61 -4.70 1.31
C ASP A 29 -24.98 -3.82 2.41
N GLU A 30 -25.75 -2.90 2.99
CA GLU A 30 -25.33 -2.08 4.13
C GLU A 30 -24.84 -2.94 5.31
N ALA A 31 -25.45 -4.12 5.52
CA ALA A 31 -25.05 -5.06 6.57
C ALA A 31 -23.65 -5.66 6.34
N ALA A 32 -23.15 -5.71 5.09
CA ALA A 32 -21.81 -6.17 4.79
C ALA A 32 -20.73 -5.13 5.11
N VAL A 33 -21.10 -3.84 5.19
CA VAL A 33 -20.19 -2.72 5.41
C VAL A 33 -19.83 -2.60 6.90
N THR A 34 -19.02 -3.54 7.37
CA THR A 34 -18.45 -3.54 8.73
C THR A 34 -17.08 -2.87 8.75
N ASP A 35 -16.65 -2.37 9.91
CA ASP A 35 -15.38 -1.66 10.05
C ASP A 35 -14.17 -2.50 9.62
N ASP A 36 -14.19 -3.81 9.90
CA ASP A 36 -13.11 -4.74 9.58
C ASP A 36 -13.21 -5.33 8.17
N ALA A 37 -14.30 -5.07 7.42
CA ALA A 37 -14.46 -5.58 6.06
C ALA A 37 -13.36 -5.03 5.14
N SER A 38 -12.65 -5.95 4.48
CA SER A 38 -11.74 -5.65 3.38
C SER A 38 -12.55 -5.16 2.18
N LEU A 39 -12.21 -3.98 1.66
CA LEU A 39 -12.87 -3.45 0.47
C LEU A 39 -12.73 -4.42 -0.72
N ILE A 40 -11.60 -5.11 -0.82
CA ILE A 40 -11.31 -6.02 -1.94
C ILE A 40 -11.86 -7.42 -1.64
N ALA A 41 -11.44 -8.04 -0.54
CA ALA A 41 -11.70 -9.46 -0.29
C ALA A 41 -13.15 -9.72 0.14
N ASP A 42 -13.74 -8.81 0.92
CA ASP A 42 -15.08 -9.00 1.48
C ASP A 42 -16.15 -8.25 0.67
N LEU A 43 -15.83 -7.03 0.19
CA LEU A 43 -16.79 -6.18 -0.54
C LEU A 43 -16.61 -6.21 -2.06
N GLY A 44 -15.60 -6.90 -2.58
CA GLY A 44 -15.42 -7.13 -4.02
C GLY A 44 -14.97 -5.90 -4.82
N ALA A 45 -14.37 -4.89 -4.18
CA ALA A 45 -13.93 -3.68 -4.86
C ALA A 45 -12.84 -3.96 -5.90
N GLU A 46 -13.09 -3.50 -7.13
CA GLU A 46 -12.17 -3.54 -8.25
C GLU A 46 -11.50 -2.18 -8.49
N SER A 47 -10.57 -2.14 -9.45
CA SER A 47 -9.77 -0.95 -9.74
C SER A 47 -10.60 0.29 -10.09
N LEU A 48 -11.76 0.12 -10.73
CA LEU A 48 -12.67 1.22 -11.08
C LEU A 48 -13.44 1.73 -9.86
N ASP A 49 -13.82 0.85 -8.94
CA ASP A 49 -14.57 1.23 -7.74
C ASP A 49 -13.73 2.15 -6.85
N PHE A 50 -12.41 1.92 -6.78
CA PHE A 50 -11.50 2.82 -6.08
C PHE A 50 -11.49 4.25 -6.65
N LEU A 51 -11.66 4.41 -7.96
CA LEU A 51 -11.76 5.73 -8.59
C LEU A 51 -13.07 6.42 -8.22
N ASP A 52 -14.18 5.69 -8.22
CA ASP A 52 -15.48 6.21 -7.81
C ASP A 52 -15.52 6.55 -6.32
N LEU A 53 -15.00 5.67 -5.46
CA LEU A 53 -14.85 5.91 -4.03
C LEU A 53 -14.01 7.17 -3.76
N SER A 54 -12.87 7.34 -4.46
CA SER A 54 -12.05 8.55 -4.31
C SER A 54 -12.82 9.80 -4.73
N PHE A 55 -13.51 9.74 -5.87
CA PHE A 55 -14.31 10.86 -6.37
C PHE A 55 -15.44 11.25 -5.40
N LYS A 56 -16.19 10.28 -4.88
CA LYS A 56 -17.26 10.52 -3.91
C LYS A 56 -16.71 11.00 -2.55
N CYS A 57 -15.57 10.50 -2.10
CA CYS A 57 -14.90 11.03 -0.90
C CYS A 57 -14.46 12.48 -1.11
N GLN A 58 -13.94 12.82 -2.28
CA GLN A 58 -13.58 14.19 -2.63
C GLN A 58 -14.82 15.10 -2.66
N GLN A 59 -15.96 14.64 -3.17
CA GLN A 59 -17.20 15.41 -3.15
C GLN A 59 -17.82 15.55 -1.76
N ALA A 60 -17.80 14.49 -0.94
CA ALA A 60 -18.43 14.49 0.36
C ALA A 60 -17.57 15.21 1.41
N PHE A 61 -16.27 14.90 1.44
CA PHE A 61 -15.36 15.32 2.49
C PHE A 61 -14.34 16.35 2.03
N GLY A 62 -14.13 16.53 0.71
CA GLY A 62 -12.97 17.28 0.20
C GLY A 62 -11.65 16.56 0.47
N VAL A 63 -11.68 15.22 0.54
CA VAL A 63 -10.52 14.37 0.80
C VAL A 63 -10.30 13.43 -0.38
N ASP A 64 -9.11 13.50 -0.97
CA ASP A 64 -8.66 12.58 -2.01
C ASP A 64 -8.11 11.29 -1.38
N LEU A 65 -8.57 10.15 -1.88
CA LEU A 65 -8.04 8.85 -1.52
C LEU A 65 -6.88 8.52 -2.50
N PRO A 66 -5.65 8.27 -2.00
CA PRO A 66 -4.47 8.06 -2.83
C PRO A 66 -4.43 6.63 -3.42
N VAL A 67 -5.53 6.20 -4.04
CA VAL A 67 -5.69 4.87 -4.64
C VAL A 67 -4.73 4.66 -5.81
N ARG A 68 -4.44 5.74 -6.57
CA ARG A 68 -3.45 5.71 -7.65
C ARG A 68 -2.04 5.47 -7.13
N LEU A 69 -1.67 6.10 -6.01
CA LEU A 69 -0.37 5.90 -5.39
C LEU A 69 -0.15 4.43 -5.03
N VAL A 70 -1.15 3.78 -4.41
CA VAL A 70 -1.08 2.34 -4.07
C VAL A 70 -0.91 1.47 -5.33
N GLN A 71 -1.58 1.82 -6.42
CA GLN A 71 -1.44 1.11 -7.71
C GLN A 71 -0.06 1.32 -8.33
N GLU A 72 0.47 2.54 -8.31
CA GLU A 72 1.80 2.90 -8.80
C GLU A 72 2.88 2.14 -8.02
N ARG A 73 2.81 2.12 -6.68
CA ARG A 73 3.74 1.33 -5.85
C ARG A 73 3.75 -0.14 -6.22
N ARG A 74 2.58 -0.73 -6.46
CA ARG A 74 2.49 -2.13 -6.91
C ARG A 74 3.17 -2.36 -8.27
N ILE A 75 3.18 -1.38 -9.16
CA ILE A 75 3.90 -1.48 -10.43
C ILE A 75 5.41 -1.41 -10.18
N ASP A 76 5.87 -0.43 -9.40
CA ASP A 76 7.29 -0.23 -9.06
C ASP A 76 7.89 -1.48 -8.40
N TRP A 77 7.11 -2.13 -7.53
CA TRP A 77 7.52 -3.35 -6.83
C TRP A 77 7.66 -4.55 -7.78
N ARG A 78 6.70 -4.73 -8.69
CA ARG A 78 6.74 -5.81 -9.69
C ARG A 78 7.82 -5.61 -10.73
N ASP A 79 8.17 -4.36 -11.04
CA ASP A 79 9.27 -4.08 -11.95
C ASP A 79 10.65 -4.33 -11.32
N LEU A 80 10.75 -4.53 -10.00
CA LEU A 80 12.00 -4.64 -9.24
C LEU A 80 12.80 -3.33 -9.19
N SER A 81 12.18 -2.20 -9.52
CA SER A 81 12.80 -0.87 -9.44
C SER A 81 13.21 -0.50 -8.00
N VAL A 82 12.40 -0.89 -7.00
CA VAL A 82 12.75 -0.68 -5.59
C VAL A 82 13.95 -1.55 -5.18
N LEU A 83 14.01 -2.81 -5.65
CA LEU A 83 15.15 -3.69 -5.40
C LEU A 83 16.43 -3.14 -6.04
N ALA A 84 16.37 -2.66 -7.28
CA ALA A 84 17.50 -2.01 -7.93
C ALA A 84 18.05 -0.85 -7.09
N LYS A 85 17.16 -0.04 -6.49
CA LYS A 85 17.57 1.05 -5.60
C LYS A 85 18.24 0.55 -4.31
N VAL A 86 17.70 -0.50 -3.68
CA VAL A 86 18.31 -1.15 -2.50
C VAL A 86 19.73 -1.64 -2.82
N LEU A 87 19.90 -2.31 -3.96
CA LEU A 87 21.19 -2.84 -4.40
C LEU A 87 22.18 -1.73 -4.71
N GLN A 88 21.73 -0.65 -5.35
CA GLN A 88 22.57 0.53 -5.59
C GLN A 88 23.04 1.16 -4.28
N ASP A 89 22.13 1.38 -3.33
CA ASP A 89 22.46 2.03 -2.07
C ASP A 89 23.40 1.15 -1.21
N ARG A 90 23.27 -0.18 -1.30
CA ARG A 90 24.12 -1.13 -0.56
C ARG A 90 25.48 -1.37 -1.19
N TYR A 91 25.53 -1.63 -2.49
CA TYR A 91 26.75 -2.08 -3.18
C TYR A 91 27.41 -0.98 -4.01
N GLY A 92 26.76 0.18 -4.17
CA GLY A 92 27.24 1.25 -5.07
C GLY A 92 27.12 0.90 -6.56
N ILE A 93 26.38 -0.17 -6.90
CA ILE A 93 26.25 -0.69 -8.27
C ILE A 93 24.88 -0.30 -8.81
N ALA A 94 24.85 0.49 -9.88
CA ALA A 94 23.62 0.77 -10.60
C ALA A 94 23.28 -0.42 -11.52
N VAL A 95 22.22 -1.14 -11.19
CA VAL A 95 21.68 -2.24 -12.01
C VAL A 95 20.29 -1.85 -12.52
N ALA A 96 20.03 -2.06 -13.80
CA ALA A 96 18.72 -1.79 -14.40
C ALA A 96 17.68 -2.82 -13.93
N SER A 97 16.43 -2.40 -13.72
CA SER A 97 15.37 -3.29 -13.25
C SER A 97 15.05 -4.39 -14.28
N GLU A 98 15.18 -4.09 -15.57
CA GLU A 98 15.08 -5.04 -16.68
C GLU A 98 16.07 -6.19 -16.54
N GLU A 99 17.29 -5.90 -16.08
CA GLU A 99 18.31 -6.92 -15.87
C GLU A 99 17.94 -7.84 -14.71
N LEU A 100 17.48 -7.26 -13.59
CA LEU A 100 17.04 -8.04 -12.43
C LEU A 100 15.89 -8.99 -12.80
N ARG A 101 14.98 -8.56 -13.67
CA ARG A 101 13.86 -9.38 -14.17
C ARG A 101 14.30 -10.58 -15.02
N THR A 102 15.56 -10.63 -15.48
CA THR A 102 16.09 -11.80 -16.20
C THR A 102 16.63 -12.89 -15.27
N VAL A 103 16.77 -12.60 -13.97
CA VAL A 103 17.34 -13.54 -13.00
C VAL A 103 16.29 -14.59 -12.60
N ALA A 104 16.67 -15.86 -12.68
CA ALA A 104 15.85 -16.99 -12.26
C ALA A 104 16.63 -17.89 -11.29
N PRO A 105 16.04 -18.29 -10.14
CA PRO A 105 14.72 -17.90 -9.65
C PRO A 105 14.64 -16.43 -9.21
N ALA A 106 13.44 -15.86 -9.11
CA ALA A 106 13.21 -14.47 -8.70
C ALA A 106 13.38 -14.29 -7.18
N THR A 107 14.57 -14.59 -6.68
CA THR A 107 14.93 -14.50 -5.26
C THR A 107 16.08 -13.54 -5.03
N VAL A 108 16.18 -12.98 -3.83
CA VAL A 108 17.31 -12.12 -3.47
C VAL A 108 18.63 -12.88 -3.55
N ALA A 109 18.67 -14.16 -3.14
CA ALA A 109 19.86 -15.00 -3.28
C ALA A 109 20.40 -15.04 -4.72
N ALA A 110 19.53 -15.37 -5.69
CA ALA A 110 19.89 -15.47 -7.10
C ALA A 110 20.30 -14.11 -7.67
N VAL A 111 19.61 -13.03 -7.28
CA VAL A 111 19.97 -11.67 -7.68
C VAL A 111 21.38 -11.31 -7.16
N LEU A 112 21.69 -11.62 -5.90
CA LEU A 112 23.02 -11.35 -5.35
C LEU A 112 24.12 -12.18 -6.03
N GLU A 113 23.84 -13.42 -6.42
CA GLU A 113 24.76 -14.25 -7.22
C GLU A 113 25.01 -13.63 -8.59
N HIS A 114 23.94 -13.19 -9.26
CA HIS A 114 24.03 -12.51 -10.56
C HIS A 114 24.85 -11.21 -10.46
N LEU A 115 24.63 -10.40 -9.42
CA LEU A 115 25.42 -9.18 -9.19
C LEU A 115 26.89 -9.49 -8.93
N ALA A 116 27.20 -10.54 -8.16
CA ALA A 116 28.58 -10.95 -7.90
C ALA A 116 29.28 -11.39 -9.20
N ALA A 117 28.59 -12.18 -10.03
CA ALA A 117 29.15 -12.71 -11.28
C ALA A 117 29.33 -11.64 -12.37
N LYS A 118 28.34 -10.76 -12.55
CA LYS A 118 28.33 -9.80 -13.67
C LYS A 118 28.90 -8.43 -13.33
N HIS A 119 28.73 -7.99 -12.08
CA HIS A 119 29.12 -6.64 -11.63
C HIS A 119 30.21 -6.65 -10.56
N GLY A 120 30.71 -7.82 -10.16
CA GLY A 120 31.80 -7.95 -9.19
C GLY A 120 31.41 -7.57 -7.76
N ALA A 121 30.12 -7.61 -7.42
CA ALA A 121 29.65 -7.30 -6.07
C ALA A 121 30.26 -8.25 -5.03
N ARG A 122 30.89 -7.70 -3.99
CA ARG A 122 31.42 -8.51 -2.88
C ARG A 122 30.28 -8.89 -1.94
N ARG A 123 30.02 -10.20 -1.81
CA ARG A 123 29.03 -10.75 -0.88
C ARG A 123 29.64 -11.02 0.50
N ALA A 124 28.86 -10.77 1.53
CA ALA A 124 29.10 -11.15 2.92
C ALA A 124 27.99 -12.07 3.46
N PRO A 125 28.28 -12.90 4.47
CA PRO A 125 27.24 -13.65 5.18
C PRO A 125 26.19 -12.70 5.75
N GLY A 126 24.90 -13.00 5.55
CA GLY A 126 23.79 -12.16 6.01
C GLY A 126 23.28 -11.13 5.00
N ASP A 127 23.98 -10.94 3.86
CA ASP A 127 23.58 -9.95 2.84
C ASP A 127 22.16 -10.17 2.31
N GLU A 128 21.75 -11.43 2.18
CA GLU A 128 20.41 -11.76 1.70
C GLU A 128 19.33 -11.23 2.66
N GLN A 129 19.43 -11.55 3.95
CA GLN A 129 18.49 -11.08 4.96
C GLN A 129 18.46 -9.56 5.05
N GLU A 130 19.64 -8.91 4.98
CA GLU A 130 19.74 -7.46 5.03
C GLU A 130 19.12 -6.79 3.80
N VAL A 131 19.30 -7.34 2.60
CA VAL A 131 18.68 -6.82 1.37
C VAL A 131 17.17 -7.02 1.39
N VAL A 132 16.68 -8.20 1.81
CA VAL A 132 15.24 -8.47 1.92
C VAL A 132 14.61 -7.52 2.95
N ARG A 133 15.25 -7.31 4.11
CA ARG A 133 14.77 -6.38 5.14
C ARG A 133 14.74 -4.94 4.61
N ALA A 134 15.81 -4.47 3.98
CA ALA A 134 15.87 -3.12 3.41
C ALA A 134 14.84 -2.91 2.28
N LEU A 135 14.57 -3.96 1.49
CA LEU A 135 13.52 -3.95 0.48
C LEU A 135 12.13 -3.83 1.13
N ALA A 136 11.84 -4.66 2.14
CA ALA A 136 10.60 -4.61 2.89
C ALA A 136 10.37 -3.24 3.56
N GLU A 137 11.40 -2.69 4.21
CA GLU A 137 11.36 -1.34 4.83
C GLU A 137 10.96 -0.26 3.82
N ARG A 138 11.61 -0.24 2.65
CA ARG A 138 11.31 0.76 1.62
C ARG A 138 9.93 0.59 1.02
N MET A 139 9.54 -0.64 0.72
CA MET A 139 8.21 -0.92 0.20
C MET A 139 7.12 -0.49 1.19
N LEU A 140 7.26 -0.81 2.49
CA LEU A 140 6.29 -0.36 3.48
C LEU A 140 6.31 1.17 3.66
N ALA A 141 7.48 1.80 3.62
CA ALA A 141 7.61 3.27 3.67
C ALA A 141 6.95 3.96 2.47
N ASP A 142 7.03 3.35 1.27
CA ASP A 142 6.39 3.87 0.05
C ASP A 142 4.86 3.92 0.13
N LEU A 143 4.26 3.17 1.08
CA LEU A 143 2.83 3.16 1.37
C LEU A 143 2.43 4.12 2.49
N GLU A 144 3.38 4.83 3.13
CA GLU A 144 3.05 5.83 4.12
C GLU A 144 2.17 6.93 3.52
N GLY A 145 1.18 7.38 4.30
CA GLY A 145 0.21 8.37 3.85
C GLY A 145 -0.91 7.81 2.94
N THR A 146 -0.97 6.50 2.72
CA THR A 146 -2.12 5.82 2.12
C THR A 146 -3.19 5.46 3.18
N PRO A 147 -4.42 5.10 2.78
CA PRO A 147 -5.47 4.65 3.69
C PRO A 147 -5.31 3.17 4.11
N LEU A 148 -4.12 2.59 3.99
CA LEU A 148 -3.83 1.22 4.43
C LEU A 148 -3.51 1.21 5.93
N ASP A 149 -4.12 0.28 6.66
CA ASP A 149 -3.77 0.03 8.07
C ASP A 149 -2.60 -0.94 8.20
N LEU A 150 -1.38 -0.40 8.14
CA LEU A 150 -0.15 -1.20 8.18
C LEU A 150 0.29 -1.62 9.59
N ALA A 151 -0.47 -1.30 10.65
CA ALA A 151 -0.04 -1.51 12.03
C ALA A 151 0.38 -2.97 12.33
N ASP A 152 -0.31 -3.94 11.73
CA ASP A 152 -0.08 -5.37 11.91
C ASP A 152 0.79 -6.01 10.80
N LEU A 153 1.39 -5.21 9.92
CA LEU A 153 2.33 -5.66 8.90
C LEU A 153 3.75 -5.19 9.21
N THR A 154 4.43 -5.93 10.09
CA THR A 154 5.83 -5.62 10.43
C THR A 154 6.75 -5.85 9.24
N VAL A 155 7.92 -5.20 9.28
CA VAL A 155 9.00 -5.37 8.30
C VAL A 155 9.39 -6.84 8.20
N GLU A 156 9.54 -7.55 9.32
CA GLU A 156 9.96 -8.95 9.36
C GLU A 156 8.92 -9.86 8.72
N ARG A 157 7.64 -9.60 8.99
CA ARG A 157 6.54 -10.35 8.38
C ARG A 157 6.52 -10.11 6.88
N PHE A 158 6.65 -8.87 6.43
CA PHE A 158 6.64 -8.55 5.00
C PHE A 158 7.87 -9.10 4.27
N ALA A 159 9.05 -8.97 4.89
CA ALA A 159 10.31 -9.55 4.44
C ALA A 159 10.22 -11.07 4.28
N SER A 160 9.49 -11.77 5.15
CA SER A 160 9.31 -13.22 5.03
C SER A 160 8.67 -13.65 3.71
N TYR A 161 7.74 -12.86 3.15
CA TYR A 161 7.15 -13.14 1.84
C TYR A 161 8.16 -12.90 0.71
N LEU A 162 8.88 -11.77 0.76
CA LEU A 162 9.87 -11.38 -0.25
C LEU A 162 11.09 -12.30 -0.27
N ASN A 163 11.40 -12.94 0.86
CA ASN A 163 12.47 -13.93 0.95
C ASN A 163 12.14 -15.21 0.17
N GLN A 164 10.86 -15.54 0.04
CA GLN A 164 10.42 -16.71 -0.73
C GLN A 164 10.42 -16.41 -2.23
N ASP A 165 9.86 -15.27 -2.61
CA ASP A 165 9.74 -14.84 -3.99
C ASP A 165 9.59 -13.30 -4.04
N LEU A 166 10.39 -12.63 -4.86
CA LEU A 166 10.32 -11.18 -5.06
C LEU A 166 8.99 -10.72 -5.69
N HIS A 167 8.25 -11.63 -6.31
CA HIS A 167 6.93 -11.43 -6.86
C HIS A 167 5.82 -12.14 -6.07
N ALA A 168 6.09 -12.55 -4.83
CA ALA A 168 5.16 -13.30 -3.99
C ALA A 168 3.74 -12.69 -4.00
N PRO A 169 2.72 -13.39 -4.56
CA PRO A 169 1.34 -12.92 -4.53
C PRO A 169 0.85 -12.67 -3.09
N ALA A 170 1.34 -13.48 -2.15
CA ALA A 170 1.05 -13.35 -0.72
C ALA A 170 1.54 -12.01 -0.13
N ALA A 171 2.63 -11.43 -0.63
CA ALA A 171 3.08 -10.10 -0.18
C ALA A 171 2.07 -9.02 -0.60
N ILE A 172 1.60 -9.08 -1.84
CA ILE A 172 0.61 -8.14 -2.37
C ILE A 172 -0.72 -8.31 -1.64
N GLU A 173 -1.19 -9.54 -1.47
CA GLU A 173 -2.41 -9.83 -0.71
C GLU A 173 -2.30 -9.36 0.75
N ALA A 174 -1.15 -9.57 1.38
CA ALA A 174 -0.88 -9.09 2.72
C ALA A 174 -1.06 -7.58 2.78
N VAL A 175 -0.57 -6.80 1.80
CA VAL A 175 -0.80 -5.34 1.77
C VAL A 175 -2.27 -5.00 1.47
N MET A 176 -2.87 -5.61 0.45
CA MET A 176 -4.22 -5.26 -0.03
C MET A 176 -5.31 -5.55 0.99
N SER A 177 -5.13 -6.59 1.82
CA SER A 177 -6.04 -6.90 2.93
C SER A 177 -6.11 -5.81 4.01
N ARG A 178 -5.17 -4.86 4.04
CA ARG A 178 -5.20 -3.69 4.95
C ARG A 178 -6.09 -2.56 4.45
N PHE A 179 -6.68 -2.69 3.27
CA PHE A 179 -7.61 -1.73 2.72
C PHE A 179 -9.03 -2.00 3.24
N THR A 180 -9.28 -1.65 4.50
CA THR A 180 -10.56 -1.89 5.18
C THR A 180 -11.44 -0.65 5.26
N VAL A 181 -12.73 -0.84 5.56
CA VAL A 181 -13.67 0.27 5.82
C VAL A 181 -13.14 1.18 6.93
N ARG A 182 -12.62 0.62 8.03
CA ARG A 182 -12.00 1.36 9.14
C ARG A 182 -10.79 2.16 8.66
N ALA A 183 -9.89 1.54 7.90
CA ALA A 183 -8.64 2.18 7.50
C ALA A 183 -8.87 3.44 6.64
N VAL A 184 -9.83 3.37 5.70
CA VAL A 184 -10.23 4.53 4.89
C VAL A 184 -11.00 5.58 5.70
N THR A 185 -11.86 5.13 6.63
CA THR A 185 -12.56 6.04 7.55
C THR A 185 -11.57 6.83 8.40
N GLU A 186 -10.61 6.17 9.04
CA GLU A 186 -9.59 6.81 9.89
C GLU A 186 -8.62 7.68 9.06
N TYR A 187 -8.30 7.28 7.83
CA TYR A 187 -7.58 8.16 6.91
C TYR A 187 -8.36 9.46 6.65
N THR A 188 -9.66 9.36 6.37
CA THR A 188 -10.53 10.52 6.11
C THR A 188 -10.64 11.41 7.35
N VAL A 189 -10.83 10.82 8.53
CA VAL A 189 -10.83 11.52 9.82
C VAL A 189 -9.53 12.29 10.05
N ARG A 190 -8.37 11.66 9.81
CA ARG A 190 -7.06 12.32 9.93
C ARG A 190 -6.91 13.50 8.97
N ARG A 191 -7.37 13.36 7.73
CA ARG A 191 -7.34 14.44 6.72
C ARG A 191 -8.26 15.61 7.11
N LEU A 192 -9.46 15.33 7.62
CA LEU A 192 -10.37 16.36 8.11
C LEU A 192 -9.81 17.06 9.36
N ALA A 193 -9.19 16.32 10.28
CA ALA A 193 -8.52 16.90 11.45
C ALA A 193 -7.38 17.85 11.06
N ALA A 194 -6.52 17.44 10.11
CA ALA A 194 -5.45 18.29 9.59
C ALA A 194 -5.98 19.58 8.93
N ALA A 195 -7.19 19.53 8.37
CA ALA A 195 -7.89 20.68 7.80
C ALA A 195 -8.73 21.47 8.83
N SER A 196 -8.65 21.15 10.13
CA SER A 196 -9.49 21.75 11.19
C SER A 196 -11.00 21.62 10.94
N ARG A 197 -11.41 20.55 10.24
CA ARG A 197 -12.79 20.21 9.88
C ARG A 197 -13.32 18.99 10.62
N LEU A 198 -12.68 18.62 11.72
CA LEU A 198 -13.12 17.56 12.64
C LEU A 198 -13.48 18.19 13.99
N ALA A 199 -14.65 17.84 14.51
CA ALA A 199 -15.08 18.26 15.84
C ALA A 199 -14.12 17.70 16.91
N PRO A 200 -13.75 18.51 17.93
CA PRO A 200 -12.99 18.00 19.07
C PRO A 200 -13.83 16.92 19.79
N GLY A 201 -13.15 15.84 20.18
CA GLY A 201 -13.69 14.53 20.57
C GLY A 201 -15.10 14.46 21.19
N ALA A 202 -15.85 13.46 20.73
CA ALA A 202 -16.77 12.68 21.55
C ALA A 202 -16.14 11.29 21.76
#